data_AF-A0A257L1T1-F1
#
_entry.id   AF-A0A257L1T1-F1
#
_cell.length_a   1.000
_cell.length_b   1.000
_cell.length_c   1.000
_cell.angle_alpha   90.00
_cell.angle_beta   90.00
_cell.angle_gamma   90.00
#
_symmetry.space_group_name_H-M   'P 1'
#
loop_
_entity.id
_entity.type
_entity.pdbx_description
1 polymer ?
#
loop_
_entity_poly.entity_id
_entity_poly.type
_entity_poly.pdbx_seq_one_letter_code
_entity_poly.pdbx_strand_id
1 'polypeptide(L)'
;MPIESKIRWHIFSKTLKTYYRMGNKTKEQKLFLLFILLLVLLNFPIISIIQNDQYIVGFPLKIVIVFIIWFTIIMFAAIFVNRKK
;
A
#
# COMPACT_ATOMS: atom_id res chain seq x y z
N MET A 1 -2.47 -31.60 41.26
CA MET A 1 -2.91 -31.12 39.93
C MET A 1 -2.26 -32.02 38.87
N PRO A 2 -3.03 -32.66 37.96
CA PRO A 2 -2.52 -33.72 37.08
C PRO A 2 -1.64 -33.17 35.95
N ILE A 3 -0.49 -33.82 35.73
CA ILE A 3 0.57 -33.44 34.77
C ILE A 3 0.05 -33.38 33.32
N GLU A 4 -0.87 -34.29 32.97
CA GLU A 4 -1.58 -34.34 31.69
C GLU A 4 -2.27 -33.01 31.33
N SER A 5 -2.81 -32.30 32.33
CA SER A 5 -3.49 -31.04 32.08
C SER A 5 -2.50 -29.96 31.62
N LYS A 6 -1.30 -29.91 32.21
CA LYS A 6 -0.28 -28.90 31.92
C LYS A 6 0.30 -29.07 30.50
N ILE A 7 0.48 -30.31 30.06
CA ILE A 7 0.96 -30.64 28.71
C ILE A 7 -0.08 -30.24 27.67
N ARG A 8 -1.37 -30.57 27.92
CA ARG A 8 -2.48 -30.19 27.04
C ARG A 8 -2.60 -28.66 26.89
N TRP A 9 -2.47 -27.91 27.98
CA TRP A 9 -2.50 -26.44 27.95
C TRP A 9 -1.33 -25.83 27.16
N HIS A 10 -0.14 -26.42 27.25
CA HIS A 10 1.04 -25.93 26.52
C HIS A 10 0.95 -26.16 25.01
N ILE A 11 0.35 -27.28 24.58
CA ILE A 11 0.12 -27.58 23.16
C ILE A 11 -0.99 -26.69 22.61
N PHE A 12 -2.10 -26.56 23.33
CA PHE A 12 -3.25 -25.75 22.92
C PHE A 12 -2.94 -24.25 22.83
N SER A 13 -2.13 -23.72 23.76
CA SER A 13 -1.69 -22.32 23.69
C SER A 13 -0.74 -22.07 22.51
N LYS A 14 0.10 -23.05 22.14
CA LYS A 14 0.96 -22.95 20.95
C LYS A 14 0.14 -22.91 19.66
N THR A 15 -0.88 -23.75 19.53
CA THR A 15 -1.70 -23.82 18.30
C THR A 15 -2.55 -22.58 18.08
N LEU A 16 -3.10 -21.98 19.13
CA LEU A 16 -3.87 -20.73 19.03
C LEU A 16 -3.00 -19.54 18.61
N LYS A 17 -1.77 -19.47 19.10
CA LYS A 17 -0.82 -18.39 18.77
C LYS A 17 -0.46 -18.37 17.27
N THR A 18 -0.43 -19.54 16.64
CA THR A 18 -0.18 -19.67 15.18
C THR A 18 -1.37 -19.16 14.36
N TYR A 19 -2.59 -19.42 14.79
CA TYR A 19 -3.81 -18.97 14.10
C TYR A 19 -3.96 -17.44 14.14
N TYR A 20 -3.70 -16.81 15.29
CA TYR A 20 -3.78 -15.35 15.41
C TYR A 20 -2.74 -14.61 14.58
N ARG A 21 -1.58 -15.25 14.29
CA ARG A 21 -0.47 -14.63 13.55
C ARG A 21 -0.69 -14.56 12.03
N MET A 22 -1.59 -15.37 11.47
CA MET A 22 -1.87 -15.41 10.02
C MET A 22 -2.96 -14.42 9.57
N GLY A 23 -3.78 -13.88 10.47
CA GLY A 23 -4.86 -12.95 10.13
C GLY A 23 -4.42 -11.52 9.76
N ASN A 24 -3.19 -11.14 10.10
CA ASN A 24 -2.76 -9.74 10.01
C ASN A 24 -1.88 -9.45 8.79
N LYS A 25 -1.11 -10.44 8.30
CA LYS A 25 -0.22 -10.25 7.15
C LYS A 25 -0.97 -10.04 5.83
N THR A 26 -2.13 -10.68 5.68
CA THR A 26 -2.92 -10.62 4.44
C THR A 26 -3.71 -9.31 4.31
N LYS A 27 -4.10 -8.69 5.42
CA LYS A 27 -4.82 -7.41 5.42
C LYS A 27 -3.93 -6.26 4.95
N GLU A 28 -2.70 -6.18 5.44
CA GLU A 28 -1.73 -5.17 5.05
C GLU A 28 -1.37 -5.28 3.56
N GLN A 29 -1.16 -6.50 3.06
CA GLN A 29 -0.89 -6.75 1.65
C GLN A 29 -2.08 -6.37 0.75
N LYS A 30 -3.31 -6.67 1.17
CA LYS A 30 -4.51 -6.29 0.42
C LYS A 30 -4.68 -4.77 0.34
N LEU A 31 -4.45 -4.06 1.45
CA LEU A 31 -4.50 -2.60 1.46
C LEU A 31 -3.42 -1.98 0.57
N PHE A 32 -2.21 -2.53 0.58
CA PHE A 32 -1.12 -2.06 -0.27
C PHE A 32 -1.43 -2.26 -1.76
N LEU A 33 -2.00 -3.42 -2.11
CA LEU A 33 -2.45 -3.70 -3.47
C LEU A 33 -3.58 -2.74 -3.90
N LEU A 34 -4.53 -2.49 -2.99
CA LEU A 34 -5.60 -1.51 -3.21
C LEU A 34 -5.03 -0.12 -3.43
N PHE A 35 -4.03 0.28 -2.64
CA PHE A 35 -3.37 1.57 -2.77
C PHE A 35 -2.68 1.73 -4.12
N ILE A 36 -1.93 0.72 -4.57
CA ILE A 36 -1.32 0.72 -5.91
C ILE A 36 -2.40 0.79 -6.99
N LEU A 37 -3.48 0.02 -6.85
CA LEU A 37 -4.58 0.00 -7.81
C LEU A 37 -5.26 1.38 -7.89
N LEU A 38 -5.49 2.02 -6.74
CA LEU A 38 -6.03 3.38 -6.68
C LEU A 38 -5.05 4.39 -7.27
N LEU A 39 -3.74 4.24 -7.06
CA LEU A 39 -2.69 5.07 -7.66
C LEU A 39 -2.71 4.98 -9.19
N VAL A 40 -2.80 3.76 -9.74
CA VAL A 40 -2.91 3.54 -11.18
C VAL A 40 -4.22 4.14 -11.69
N LEU A 41 -5.34 3.85 -11.03
CA LEU A 41 -6.67 4.35 -11.41
C LEU A 41 -6.76 5.88 -11.34
N LEU A 42 -6.02 6.52 -10.44
CA LEU A 42 -5.94 7.99 -10.31
C LEU A 42 -5.35 8.64 -11.58
N ASN A 43 -4.51 7.95 -12.35
CA ASN A 43 -3.98 8.49 -13.61
C ASN A 43 -5.08 8.67 -14.66
N PHE A 44 -6.11 7.81 -14.66
CA PHE A 44 -7.19 7.83 -15.66
C PHE A 44 -8.03 9.12 -15.66
N PRO A 45 -8.60 9.60 -14.53
CA PRO A 45 -9.34 10.85 -14.51
C PRO A 45 -8.46 12.07 -14.80
N ILE A 46 -7.20 12.07 -14.36
CA ILE A 46 -6.26 13.18 -14.63
C ILE A 46 -6.05 13.34 -16.14
N ILE A 47 -5.85 12.23 -16.85
CA ILE A 47 -5.67 12.23 -18.31
C ILE A 47 -7.00 12.55 -19.02
N SER A 48 -8.13 12.07 -18.49
CA SER A 48 -9.46 12.23 -19.10
C SER A 48 -10.04 13.64 -18.98
N ILE A 49 -9.72 14.41 -17.94
CA ILE A 49 -10.19 15.79 -17.77
C ILE A 49 -9.47 16.73 -18.76
N ILE A 50 -8.27 16.35 -19.20
CA ILE A 50 -7.45 17.14 -20.12
C ILE A 50 -7.75 16.67 -21.54
N GLN A 51 -8.80 17.23 -22.15
CA GLN A 51 -9.14 16.95 -23.56
C GLN A 51 -8.18 17.64 -24.55
N ASN A 52 -7.39 18.60 -24.08
CA ASN A 52 -6.50 19.37 -24.94
C ASN A 52 -5.21 18.59 -25.23
N ASP A 53 -4.97 18.31 -26.51
CA ASP A 53 -3.67 17.84 -27.01
C ASP A 53 -2.69 19.01 -27.13
N GLN A 54 -2.50 19.72 -26.02
CA GLN A 54 -1.48 20.76 -25.96
C GLN A 54 -0.12 20.12 -25.75
N TYR A 55 0.84 20.60 -26.53
CA TYR A 55 2.22 20.18 -26.47
C TYR A 55 3.04 21.34 -25.90
N ILE A 56 3.88 21.06 -24.91
CA ILE A 56 4.91 22.00 -24.43
C ILE A 56 6.25 21.48 -24.91
N VAL A 57 6.97 22.29 -25.71
CA VAL A 57 8.30 21.95 -26.24
C VAL A 57 8.30 20.59 -26.97
N GLY A 58 7.23 20.28 -27.70
CA GLY A 58 7.06 19.01 -28.42
C GLY A 58 6.62 17.81 -27.55
N PHE A 59 6.49 17.97 -26.23
CA PHE A 59 6.02 16.93 -25.32
C PHE A 59 4.53 17.10 -24.97
N PRO A 60 3.74 16.01 -24.91
CA PRO A 60 2.36 16.07 -24.46
C PRO A 60 2.28 16.58 -23.03
N LEU A 61 1.53 17.66 -22.80
CA LEU A 61 1.32 18.25 -21.46
C LEU A 61 0.81 17.24 -20.44
N LYS A 62 0.02 16.27 -20.90
CA LYS A 62 -0.54 15.16 -20.12
C LYS A 62 0.55 14.39 -19.37
N ILE A 63 1.70 14.15 -20.02
CA ILE A 63 2.83 13.41 -19.44
C ILE A 63 3.53 14.25 -18.37
N VAL A 64 3.73 15.54 -18.62
CA VAL A 64 4.38 16.47 -17.68
C VAL A 64 3.58 16.57 -16.37
N ILE A 65 2.25 16.68 -16.47
CA ILE A 65 1.36 16.76 -15.31
C ILE A 65 1.40 15.46 -14.49
N VAL A 66 1.30 14.30 -15.14
CA VAL A 66 1.42 13.00 -14.48
C VAL A 66 2.76 12.90 -13.76
N PHE A 67 3.85 13.34 -14.40
CA PHE A 67 5.19 13.31 -13.81
C PHE A 67 5.29 14.18 -12.54
N ILE A 68 4.74 15.40 -12.55
CA ILE A 68 4.73 16.30 -11.38
C ILE A 68 3.91 15.69 -10.23
N ILE A 69 2.76 15.08 -10.52
CA ILE A 69 1.92 14.43 -9.51
C ILE A 69 2.68 13.27 -8.86
N TRP A 70 3.31 12.42 -9.66
CA TRP A 70 4.15 11.32 -9.16
C TRP A 70 5.33 11.82 -8.35
N PHE A 71 6.04 12.84 -8.84
CA PHE A 71 7.16 13.45 -8.12
C PHE A 71 6.71 13.97 -6.75
N THR A 72 5.56 14.64 -6.69
CA THR A 72 4.98 15.16 -5.44
C THR A 72 4.68 14.03 -4.45
N ILE A 73 4.05 12.94 -4.92
CA ILE A 73 3.75 11.77 -4.08
C ILE A 73 5.03 11.14 -3.54
N ILE A 74 6.06 10.97 -4.38
CA ILE A 74 7.36 10.44 -3.98
C ILE A 74 8.03 11.35 -2.94
N MET A 75 7.96 12.67 -3.13
CA MET A 75 8.50 13.67 -2.19
C MET A 75 7.81 13.55 -0.82
N PHE A 76 6.47 13.50 -0.79
CA PHE A 76 5.71 13.29 0.43
C PHE A 76 6.04 11.96 1.10
N ALA A 77 6.11 10.87 0.34
CA ALA A 77 6.48 9.56 0.86
C ALA A 77 7.89 9.59 1.46
N ALA A 78 8.85 10.21 0.80
CA ALA A 78 10.21 10.37 1.30
C ALA A 78 10.25 11.15 2.62
N ILE A 79 9.51 12.27 2.71
CA ILE A 79 9.39 13.05 3.95
C ILE A 79 8.77 12.19 5.07
N PHE A 80 7.70 11.45 4.77
CA PHE A 80 6.98 10.66 5.76
C PHE A 80 7.80 9.48 6.29
N VAL A 81 8.56 8.82 5.41
CA VAL A 81 9.49 7.75 5.77
C VAL A 81 10.63 8.30 6.63
N ASN A 82 11.19 9.45 6.26
CA ASN A 82 12.32 10.03 6.98
C ASN A 82 11.92 10.63 8.35
N ARG A 83 10.64 10.92 8.58
CA ARG A 83 10.08 11.35 9.88
C ARG A 83 9.90 10.22 10.90
N LYS A 84 10.06 8.95 10.50
CA LYS A 84 10.02 7.81 11.44
C LYS A 84 11.38 7.41 11.99
N LYS A 85 12.41 8.21 11.74
CA LYS A 85 13.69 8.19 12.47
C LYS A 85 13.67 9.27 13.54
#